data_AF-A0A9K3D668-F1
#
_entry.id   AF-A0A9K3D668-F1
#
_cell.length_a   1.000
_cell.length_b   1.000
_cell.length_c   1.000
_cell.angle_alpha   90.00
_cell.angle_beta   90.00
_cell.angle_gamma   90.00
#
_symmetry.space_group_name_H-M   'P 1'
#
loop_
_entity.id
_entity.type
_entity.pdbx_description
1 polymer ?
#
loop_
_entity_poly.entity_id
_entity_poly.type
_entity_poly.pdbx_seq_one_letter_code
_entity_poly.pdbx_strand_id
1 'polypeptide(L)'
;NAGYFHTCYDLWTGDLVWFVEPQLDPTGLFPLALLYHSVLTGSYDLVQETAVAAQLKKIETQLSAIQGPWGLAMADYSIWEESSSPTTGEGLPTGYFTFSQSMAWAGMSALGRIHDTLGANEASTAAFNRADQIKTAVEEYLYMEDRGGYARQIWSDTLDQDTRFDASSSAALWTGMIDKDSDRGISHTQGLSDNLTRDGYGLARYEGDVYFYASVFNPGGCETTENMPPWPVITLFTSWVEDEETRQDRLDWALSRYIYVI
;
A
#
# COMPACT_ATOMS: atom_id res chain seq x y z
N ASN A 1 23.95 -1.92 3.78
CA ASN A 1 22.57 -1.39 3.74
C ASN A 1 21.79 -2.17 2.71
N ALA A 2 20.64 -2.70 3.13
CA ALA A 2 19.74 -3.46 2.29
C ALA A 2 19.03 -2.56 1.26
N GLY A 3 18.37 -3.16 0.27
CA GLY A 3 17.55 -2.47 -0.74
C GLY A 3 16.14 -2.15 -0.26
N TYR A 4 15.95 -1.96 1.04
CA TYR A 4 14.70 -1.60 1.70
C TYR A 4 15.00 -0.64 2.87
N PHE A 5 13.93 -0.10 3.46
CA PHE A 5 13.97 0.69 4.69
C PHE A 5 13.39 -0.13 5.83
N HIS A 6 13.97 0.02 7.02
CA HIS A 6 13.36 -0.54 8.21
C HIS A 6 12.07 0.20 8.54
N THR A 7 11.20 -0.47 9.27
CA THR A 7 9.87 0.05 9.60
C THR A 7 9.95 1.27 10.54
N CYS A 8 10.85 1.26 11.51
CA CYS A 8 10.93 2.31 12.53
C CYS A 8 12.38 2.74 12.83
N TYR A 9 12.56 4.05 12.95
CA TYR A 9 13.82 4.70 13.28
C TYR A 9 13.61 5.71 14.41
N ASP A 10 14.60 5.85 15.29
CA ASP A 10 14.64 6.94 16.26
C ASP A 10 14.85 8.27 15.51
N LEU A 11 14.00 9.25 15.79
CA LEU A 11 14.03 10.55 15.12
C LEU A 11 15.34 11.32 15.35
N TRP A 12 15.96 11.18 16.52
CA TRP A 12 17.09 11.99 16.95
C TRP A 12 18.43 11.36 16.58
N THR A 13 18.52 10.04 16.66
CA THR A 13 19.77 9.32 16.37
C THR A 13 19.78 8.69 14.98
N GLY A 14 18.61 8.44 14.39
CA GLY A 14 18.49 7.66 13.16
C GLY A 14 18.76 6.16 13.36
N ASP A 15 18.90 5.71 14.62
CA ASP A 15 19.09 4.30 14.94
C ASP A 15 17.81 3.51 14.71
N LEU A 16 17.96 2.22 14.45
CA LEU A 16 16.83 1.30 14.32
C LEU A 16 16.10 1.16 15.65
N VAL A 17 14.79 1.35 15.61
CA VAL A 17 13.89 1.02 16.72
C VAL A 17 13.12 -0.22 16.28
N TRP A 18 13.11 -1.25 17.12
CA TRP A 18 12.40 -2.48 16.77
C TRP A 18 10.90 -2.20 16.62
N PHE A 19 10.36 -2.61 15.47
CA PHE A 19 8.94 -2.67 15.18
C PHE A 19 8.69 -3.86 14.23
N VAL A 20 7.44 -4.03 13.78
CA VAL A 20 7.06 -5.16 12.91
C VAL A 20 7.79 -5.09 11.57
N GLU A 21 8.44 -6.19 11.19
CA GLU A 21 9.32 -6.28 10.03
C GLU A 21 9.18 -7.66 9.35
N PRO A 22 9.17 -7.75 8.01
CA PRO A 22 9.40 -6.64 7.07
C PRO A 22 8.13 -5.84 6.77
N GLN A 23 8.31 -4.54 6.51
CA GLN A 23 7.35 -3.68 5.82
C GLN A 23 8.04 -3.09 4.58
N LEU A 24 7.56 -3.42 3.38
CA LEU A 24 8.30 -3.16 2.15
C LEU A 24 7.68 -2.07 1.27
N ASP A 25 6.53 -1.52 1.59
CA ASP A 25 5.95 -0.39 0.86
C ASP A 25 6.87 0.83 0.74
N PRO A 26 7.72 1.20 1.73
CA PRO A 26 8.66 2.31 1.54
C PRO A 26 9.68 2.06 0.43
N THR A 27 9.96 0.79 0.12
CA THR A 27 10.84 0.38 -0.98
C THR A 27 10.29 0.85 -2.33
N GLY A 28 8.96 0.84 -2.49
CA GLY A 28 8.27 1.35 -3.68
C GLY A 28 7.93 2.84 -3.60
N LEU A 29 7.53 3.32 -2.41
CA LEU A 29 7.14 4.71 -2.20
C LEU A 29 8.31 5.68 -2.37
N PHE A 30 9.53 5.30 -1.97
CA PHE A 30 10.71 6.16 -2.09
C PHE A 30 11.02 6.60 -3.53
N PRO A 31 11.19 5.70 -4.52
CA PRO A 31 11.37 6.11 -5.91
C PRO A 31 10.15 6.89 -6.47
N LEU A 32 8.92 6.55 -6.06
CA LEU A 32 7.73 7.29 -6.45
C LEU A 32 7.77 8.75 -5.96
N ALA A 33 8.10 8.97 -4.69
CA ALA A 33 8.21 10.29 -4.10
C ALA A 33 9.31 11.14 -4.75
N LEU A 34 10.44 10.53 -5.09
CA LEU A 34 11.52 11.20 -5.81
C LEU A 34 11.11 11.61 -7.22
N LEU A 35 10.44 10.73 -7.97
CA LEU A 35 9.90 11.09 -9.28
C LEU A 35 8.90 12.23 -9.16
N TYR A 36 7.98 12.17 -8.20
CA TYR A 36 6.99 13.22 -7.97
C TYR A 36 7.66 14.57 -7.68
N HIS A 37 8.65 14.59 -6.78
CA HIS A 37 9.46 15.77 -6.51
C HIS A 37 10.14 16.30 -7.79
N SER A 38 10.74 15.42 -8.59
CA SER A 38 11.42 15.81 -9.83
C SER A 38 10.46 16.39 -10.87
N VAL A 39 9.26 15.83 -11.02
CA VAL A 39 8.23 16.36 -11.91
C VAL A 39 7.73 17.73 -11.44
N LEU A 40 7.48 17.90 -10.14
CA LEU A 40 7.02 19.17 -9.58
C LEU A 40 8.04 20.31 -9.70
N THR A 41 9.32 19.98 -9.51
CA THR A 41 10.42 20.97 -9.50
C THR A 41 11.05 21.17 -10.87
N GLY A 42 10.85 20.24 -11.79
CA GLY A 42 11.57 20.18 -13.06
C GLY A 42 13.04 19.80 -12.91
N SER A 43 13.49 19.32 -11.75
CA SER A 43 14.89 18.95 -11.48
C SER A 43 15.04 17.48 -11.07
N TYR A 44 16.00 16.81 -11.70
CA TYR A 44 16.42 15.44 -11.37
C TYR A 44 17.74 15.42 -10.59
N ASP A 45 18.14 16.54 -9.98
CA ASP A 45 19.41 16.62 -9.24
C ASP A 45 19.37 15.72 -8.00
N LEU A 46 18.25 15.72 -7.25
CA LEU A 46 18.10 14.89 -6.06
C LEU A 46 18.23 13.38 -6.35
N VAL A 47 17.70 12.90 -7.48
CA VAL A 47 17.84 11.48 -7.85
C VAL A 47 19.26 11.11 -8.27
N GLN A 48 20.03 12.10 -8.74
CA GLN A 48 21.42 11.93 -9.15
C GLN A 48 22.42 12.11 -8.00
N GLU A 49 21.97 12.62 -6.85
CA GLU A 49 22.80 12.70 -5.65
C GLU A 49 23.36 11.33 -5.29
N THR A 50 24.67 11.27 -5.00
CA THR A 50 25.41 10.00 -4.95
C THR A 50 24.79 9.00 -3.97
N ALA A 51 24.36 9.47 -2.79
CA ALA A 51 23.73 8.62 -1.79
C ALA A 51 22.33 8.13 -2.23
N VAL A 52 21.54 9.00 -2.88
CA VAL A 52 20.19 8.70 -3.35
C VAL A 52 20.24 7.72 -4.52
N ALA A 53 21.07 7.99 -5.52
CA ALA A 53 21.30 7.11 -6.67
C ALA A 53 21.78 5.72 -6.21
N ALA A 54 22.69 5.66 -5.24
CA ALA A 54 23.14 4.39 -4.67
C ALA A 54 22.03 3.63 -3.92
N GLN A 55 21.09 4.33 -3.27
CA GLN A 55 19.95 3.70 -2.63
C GLN A 55 18.91 3.23 -3.65
N LEU A 56 18.60 4.04 -4.67
CA LEU A 56 17.70 3.65 -5.78
C LEU A 56 18.19 2.38 -6.47
N LYS A 57 19.50 2.27 -6.73
CA LYS A 57 20.09 1.07 -7.32
C LYS A 57 19.89 -0.19 -6.47
N LYS A 58 19.96 -0.06 -5.13
CA LYS A 58 19.73 -1.20 -4.22
C LYS A 58 18.26 -1.60 -4.19
N ILE A 59 17.36 -0.62 -4.15
CA ILE A 59 15.90 -0.81 -4.24
C ILE A 59 15.55 -1.52 -5.55
N GLU A 60 16.03 -1.01 -6.68
CA GLU A 60 15.78 -1.61 -8.00
C GLU A 60 16.31 -3.05 -8.07
N THR A 61 17.52 -3.29 -7.55
CA THR A 61 18.09 -4.64 -7.48
C THR A 61 17.19 -5.57 -6.67
N GLN A 62 16.68 -5.11 -5.52
CA GLN A 62 15.82 -5.91 -4.66
C GLN A 62 14.46 -6.23 -5.30
N LEU A 63 13.77 -5.21 -5.83
CA LEU A 63 12.47 -5.36 -6.50
C LEU A 63 12.55 -6.21 -7.78
N SER A 64 13.72 -6.21 -8.45
CA SER A 64 13.97 -7.03 -9.64
C SER A 64 14.33 -8.48 -9.30
N ALA A 65 15.15 -8.69 -8.27
CA ALA A 65 15.72 -10.00 -7.95
C ALA A 65 14.78 -10.89 -7.14
N ILE A 66 13.94 -10.31 -6.27
CA ILE A 66 13.08 -11.08 -5.37
C ILE A 66 11.66 -11.10 -5.93
N GLN A 67 11.32 -12.23 -6.52
CA GLN A 67 10.00 -12.51 -7.07
C GLN A 67 9.32 -13.53 -6.16
N GLY A 68 8.21 -13.11 -5.57
CA GLY A 68 7.28 -14.05 -4.96
C GLY A 68 6.67 -14.99 -6.01
N PRO A 69 5.80 -15.92 -5.58
CA PRO A 69 4.99 -16.72 -6.47
C PRO A 69 4.35 -15.87 -7.57
N TRP A 70 4.33 -16.43 -8.77
CA TRP A 70 3.67 -15.87 -9.95
C TRP A 70 4.17 -14.49 -10.43
N GLY A 71 5.32 -14.04 -9.94
CA GLY A 71 5.87 -12.74 -10.31
C GLY A 71 5.41 -11.59 -9.41
N LEU A 72 4.73 -11.86 -8.30
CA LEU A 72 4.52 -10.86 -7.25
C LEU A 72 5.87 -10.36 -6.69
N ALA A 73 5.88 -9.19 -6.07
CA ALA A 73 6.99 -8.74 -5.22
C ALA A 73 7.04 -9.57 -3.91
N MET A 74 8.02 -9.27 -3.06
CA MET A 74 8.19 -9.99 -1.79
C MET A 74 6.97 -9.82 -0.86
N ALA A 75 6.68 -10.86 -0.08
CA ALA A 75 5.67 -10.80 0.98
C ALA A 75 6.17 -9.96 2.17
N ASP A 76 5.27 -9.27 2.84
CA ASP A 76 5.55 -8.42 4.00
C ASP A 76 4.36 -8.39 4.98
N TYR A 77 4.35 -7.46 5.93
CA TYR A 77 3.22 -7.21 6.84
C TYR A 77 2.38 -5.98 6.48
N SER A 78 2.62 -5.40 5.29
CA SER A 78 1.93 -4.23 4.74
C SER A 78 1.87 -3.00 5.66
N ILE A 79 1.04 -2.01 5.27
CA ILE A 79 0.84 -0.76 6.01
C ILE A 79 0.19 -0.95 7.39
N TRP A 80 -0.41 -2.13 7.64
CA TRP A 80 -1.05 -2.42 8.92
C TRP A 80 -0.13 -3.05 9.95
N GLU A 81 1.04 -3.53 9.54
CA GLU A 81 2.11 -3.97 10.44
C GLU A 81 1.64 -5.11 11.38
N GLU A 82 0.83 -6.03 10.85
CA GLU A 82 0.19 -7.10 11.63
C GLU A 82 0.97 -8.42 11.52
N SER A 83 2.04 -8.59 12.31
CA SER A 83 2.78 -9.86 12.38
C SER A 83 2.20 -10.88 13.37
N SER A 84 1.07 -10.56 13.98
CA SER A 84 0.40 -11.40 14.97
C SER A 84 -1.11 -11.19 14.91
N SER A 85 -1.86 -12.23 15.24
CA SER A 85 -3.32 -12.19 15.40
C SER A 85 -3.70 -11.12 16.41
N PRO A 86 -4.55 -10.14 16.05
CA PRO A 86 -4.93 -9.08 16.97
C PRO A 86 -5.76 -9.59 18.15
N THR A 87 -6.30 -10.81 18.10
CA THR A 87 -7.13 -11.41 19.15
C THR A 87 -6.34 -12.38 20.04
N THR A 88 -5.43 -13.17 19.46
CA THR A 88 -4.70 -14.24 20.19
C THR A 88 -3.24 -13.89 20.47
N GLY A 89 -2.66 -12.92 19.76
CA GLY A 89 -1.23 -12.59 19.81
C GLY A 89 -0.33 -13.62 19.11
N GLU A 90 -0.89 -14.71 18.58
CA GLU A 90 -0.14 -15.73 17.85
C GLU A 90 0.46 -15.14 16.57
N GLY A 91 1.68 -15.54 16.23
CA GLY A 91 2.38 -15.04 15.04
C GLY A 91 1.61 -15.36 13.75
N LEU A 92 1.58 -14.40 12.83
CA LEU A 92 1.05 -14.55 11.49
C LEU A 92 2.20 -14.65 10.48
N PRO A 93 2.04 -15.42 9.39
CA PRO A 93 2.98 -15.38 8.29
C PRO A 93 2.88 -14.02 7.56
N THR A 94 3.93 -13.66 6.82
CA THR A 94 3.85 -12.54 5.86
C THR A 94 2.81 -12.83 4.77
N GLY A 95 2.40 -11.81 4.02
CA GLY A 95 1.52 -11.98 2.87
C GLY A 95 1.90 -11.11 1.67
N TYR A 96 1.40 -11.50 0.51
CA TYR A 96 1.46 -10.71 -0.71
C TYR A 96 0.26 -9.75 -0.75
N PHE A 97 0.35 -8.65 0.01
CA PHE A 97 -0.74 -7.69 0.15
C PHE A 97 -0.94 -6.83 -1.09
N THR A 98 -2.19 -6.63 -1.53
CA THR A 98 -2.49 -5.76 -2.69
C THR A 98 -1.88 -4.37 -2.53
N PHE A 99 -1.89 -3.80 -1.32
CA PHE A 99 -1.22 -2.53 -1.03
C PHE A 99 0.29 -2.59 -1.32
N SER A 100 1.01 -3.53 -0.72
CA SER A 100 2.47 -3.65 -0.87
C SER A 100 2.87 -3.96 -2.32
N GLN A 101 2.06 -4.76 -3.03
CA GLN A 101 2.26 -5.03 -4.46
C GLN A 101 2.04 -3.78 -5.32
N SER A 102 1.04 -2.96 -5.00
CA SER A 102 0.80 -1.67 -5.66
C SER A 102 1.98 -0.71 -5.46
N MET A 103 2.57 -0.70 -4.27
CA MET A 103 3.76 0.10 -3.98
C MET A 103 4.98 -0.39 -4.76
N ALA A 104 5.22 -1.70 -4.80
CA ALA A 104 6.28 -2.28 -5.61
C ALA A 104 6.13 -1.94 -7.10
N TRP A 105 4.91 -2.06 -7.64
CA TRP A 105 4.59 -1.65 -9.01
C TRP A 105 4.87 -0.16 -9.24
N ALA A 106 4.43 0.71 -8.33
CA ALA A 106 4.60 2.14 -8.45
C ALA A 106 6.08 2.53 -8.40
N GLY A 107 6.86 1.87 -7.55
CA GLY A 107 8.30 2.08 -7.46
C GLY A 107 9.06 1.67 -8.72
N MET A 108 8.75 0.50 -9.28
CA MET A 108 9.34 0.06 -10.54
C MET A 108 8.91 0.94 -11.72
N SER A 109 7.66 1.38 -11.75
CA SER A 109 7.16 2.34 -12.75
C SER A 109 7.86 3.71 -12.63
N ALA A 110 8.12 4.16 -11.40
CA ALA A 110 8.83 5.40 -11.14
C ALA A 110 10.31 5.30 -11.56
N LEU A 111 10.99 4.21 -11.21
CA LEU A 111 12.36 3.92 -11.66
C LEU A 111 12.45 3.89 -13.19
N GLY A 112 11.49 3.26 -13.88
CA GLY A 112 11.41 3.27 -15.34
C GLY A 112 11.41 4.68 -15.93
N ARG A 113 10.56 5.57 -15.39
CA ARG A 113 10.49 6.97 -15.81
C ARG A 113 11.75 7.77 -15.48
N ILE A 114 12.34 7.54 -14.32
CA ILE A 114 13.60 8.18 -13.92
C ILE A 114 14.71 7.78 -14.91
N HIS A 115 14.87 6.49 -15.17
CA HIS A 115 15.86 5.98 -16.12
C HIS A 115 15.66 6.52 -17.53
N ASP A 116 14.41 6.55 -18.02
CA ASP A 116 14.06 7.12 -19.32
C ASP A 116 14.48 8.59 -19.43
N THR A 117 14.16 9.37 -18.39
CA THR A 117 14.51 10.81 -18.34
C THR A 117 16.03 11.03 -18.33
N LEU A 118 16.79 10.14 -17.69
CA LEU A 118 18.25 10.19 -17.64
C LEU A 118 18.93 9.54 -18.86
N GLY A 119 18.16 9.05 -19.84
CA GLY A 119 18.67 8.42 -21.06
C GLY A 119 19.19 6.98 -20.87
N ALA A 120 18.83 6.32 -19.77
CA ALA A 120 19.21 4.94 -19.44
C ALA A 120 18.17 3.93 -19.95
N ASN A 121 18.01 3.85 -21.29
CA ASN A 121 16.90 3.13 -21.95
C ASN A 121 16.78 1.64 -21.59
N GLU A 122 17.91 0.93 -21.43
CA GLU A 122 17.89 -0.49 -21.05
C GLU A 122 17.34 -0.70 -19.62
N ALA A 123 17.77 0.14 -18.67
CA ALA A 123 17.29 0.11 -17.29
C ALA A 123 15.82 0.53 -17.20
N SER A 124 15.41 1.54 -17.97
CA SER A 124 14.01 1.94 -18.12
C SER A 124 13.12 0.77 -18.57
N THR A 125 13.54 0.09 -19.64
CA THR A 125 12.81 -1.06 -20.20
C THR A 125 12.72 -2.20 -19.18
N ALA A 126 13.82 -2.52 -18.50
CA ALA A 126 13.84 -3.56 -17.48
C ALA A 126 12.88 -3.24 -16.30
N ALA A 127 12.87 -1.98 -15.86
CA ALA A 127 12.01 -1.55 -14.77
C ALA A 127 10.52 -1.61 -15.14
N PHE A 128 10.15 -1.14 -16.33
CA PHE A 128 8.77 -1.25 -16.82
C PHE A 128 8.33 -2.70 -17.04
N ASN A 129 9.19 -3.58 -17.55
CA ASN A 129 8.88 -5.00 -17.68
C ASN A 129 8.60 -5.65 -16.32
N ARG A 130 9.39 -5.30 -15.29
CA ARG A 130 9.14 -5.80 -13.93
C ARG A 130 7.83 -5.26 -13.36
N ALA A 131 7.52 -3.98 -13.58
CA ALA A 131 6.23 -3.41 -13.19
C ALA A 131 5.07 -4.16 -13.86
N ASP A 132 5.15 -4.42 -15.17
CA ASP A 132 4.11 -5.15 -15.91
C ASP A 132 3.88 -6.59 -15.38
N GLN A 133 4.95 -7.28 -14.99
CA GLN A 133 4.86 -8.58 -14.32
C GLN A 133 4.10 -8.50 -13.00
N ILE A 134 4.41 -7.51 -12.14
CA ILE A 134 3.72 -7.32 -10.85
C ILE A 134 2.23 -7.04 -11.10
N LYS A 135 1.92 -6.12 -12.03
CA LYS A 135 0.53 -5.79 -12.38
C LYS A 135 -0.22 -7.02 -12.87
N THR A 136 0.36 -7.79 -13.79
CA THR A 136 -0.24 -9.02 -14.31
C THR A 136 -0.54 -10.01 -13.20
N ALA A 137 0.40 -10.21 -12.27
CA ALA A 137 0.21 -11.10 -11.14
C ALA A 137 -0.88 -10.60 -10.16
N VAL A 138 -0.96 -9.30 -9.89
CA VAL A 138 -2.05 -8.73 -9.07
C VAL A 138 -3.40 -8.95 -9.76
N GLU A 139 -3.49 -8.66 -11.06
CA GLU A 139 -4.70 -8.86 -11.86
C GLU A 139 -5.16 -10.33 -11.91
N GLU A 140 -4.23 -11.28 -11.92
CA GLU A 140 -4.53 -12.71 -12.05
C GLU A 140 -4.84 -13.37 -10.70
N TYR A 141 -4.08 -13.04 -9.65
CA TYR A 141 -4.10 -13.81 -8.39
C TYR A 141 -4.75 -13.07 -7.23
N LEU A 142 -4.84 -11.73 -7.25
CA LEU A 142 -5.43 -10.94 -6.16
C LEU A 142 -6.83 -10.44 -6.48
N TYR A 143 -7.28 -10.47 -7.74
CA TYR A 143 -8.66 -10.11 -8.06
C TYR A 143 -9.64 -11.22 -7.64
N MET A 144 -10.70 -10.85 -6.92
CA MET A 144 -11.74 -11.74 -6.42
C MET A 144 -12.92 -11.75 -7.40
N GLU A 145 -12.90 -12.65 -8.39
CA GLU A 145 -13.96 -12.71 -9.41
C GLU A 145 -15.38 -12.82 -8.81
N ASP A 146 -15.54 -13.59 -7.73
CA ASP A 146 -16.85 -13.83 -7.10
C ASP A 146 -17.36 -12.65 -6.25
N ARG A 147 -16.46 -11.82 -5.72
CA ARG A 147 -16.81 -10.69 -4.83
C ARG A 147 -16.75 -9.33 -5.51
N GLY A 148 -16.00 -9.22 -6.60
CA GLY A 148 -15.67 -7.95 -7.25
C GLY A 148 -14.65 -7.14 -6.46
N GLY A 149 -13.47 -6.92 -7.03
CA GLY A 149 -12.39 -6.15 -6.40
C GLY A 149 -11.20 -7.01 -5.96
N TYR A 150 -10.18 -6.37 -5.40
CA TYR A 150 -8.94 -7.04 -4.99
C TYR A 150 -9.00 -7.50 -3.53
N ALA A 151 -8.51 -8.71 -3.31
CA ALA A 151 -8.30 -9.31 -2.00
C ALA A 151 -7.31 -8.49 -1.18
N ARG A 152 -7.36 -8.66 0.14
CA ARG A 152 -6.38 -8.07 1.05
C ARG A 152 -4.97 -8.53 0.72
N GLN A 153 -4.80 -9.84 0.60
CA GLN A 153 -3.50 -10.49 0.40
C GLN A 153 -3.65 -11.94 -0.05
N ILE A 154 -2.50 -12.56 -0.35
CA ILE A 154 -2.30 -14.01 -0.38
C ILE A 154 -1.28 -14.37 0.70
N TRP A 155 -1.59 -15.35 1.55
CA TRP A 155 -0.66 -15.76 2.62
C TRP A 155 0.60 -16.43 2.05
N SER A 156 1.76 -16.09 2.61
CA SER A 156 3.05 -16.57 2.06
C SER A 156 3.34 -18.05 2.32
N ASP A 157 2.70 -18.67 3.30
CA ASP A 157 2.93 -20.06 3.71
C ASP A 157 1.97 -21.05 3.02
N THR A 158 0.70 -20.68 2.91
CA THR A 158 -0.38 -21.51 2.35
C THR A 158 -0.67 -21.18 0.89
N LEU A 159 -0.35 -19.97 0.44
CA LEU A 159 -0.79 -19.40 -0.83
C LEU A 159 -2.31 -19.26 -0.97
N ASP A 160 -3.03 -19.34 0.16
CA ASP A 160 -4.46 -19.09 0.20
C ASP A 160 -4.73 -17.58 0.16
N GLN A 161 -5.76 -17.20 -0.59
CA GLN A 161 -6.20 -15.82 -0.71
C GLN A 161 -7.01 -15.41 0.53
N ASP A 162 -6.65 -14.28 1.14
CA ASP A 162 -7.44 -13.60 2.16
C ASP A 162 -8.43 -12.66 1.45
N THR A 163 -9.63 -13.18 1.20
CA THR A 163 -10.66 -12.52 0.38
C THR A 163 -11.37 -11.36 1.07
N ARG A 164 -10.84 -10.86 2.20
CA ARG A 164 -11.38 -9.69 2.86
C ARG A 164 -11.12 -8.43 2.04
N PHE A 165 -12.08 -7.52 2.00
CA PHE A 165 -11.84 -6.17 1.52
C PHE A 165 -10.94 -5.42 2.50
N ASP A 166 -9.96 -4.69 1.95
CA ASP A 166 -9.01 -3.87 2.70
C ASP A 166 -8.91 -2.51 2.02
N ALA A 167 -9.25 -1.42 2.69
CA ALA A 167 -9.27 -0.08 2.09
C ALA A 167 -7.90 0.36 1.57
N SER A 168 -6.79 -0.18 2.10
CA SER A 168 -5.44 0.07 1.57
C SER A 168 -5.25 -0.49 0.15
N SER A 169 -6.02 -1.49 -0.26
CA SER A 169 -5.96 -2.02 -1.64
C SER A 169 -6.40 -1.02 -2.72
N SER A 170 -7.06 0.09 -2.33
CA SER A 170 -7.27 1.25 -3.21
C SER A 170 -5.98 1.84 -3.78
N ALA A 171 -4.82 1.51 -3.19
CA ALA A 171 -3.50 1.79 -3.75
C ALA A 171 -3.30 1.26 -5.16
N ALA A 172 -3.95 0.16 -5.53
CA ALA A 172 -3.91 -0.33 -6.89
C ALA A 172 -4.45 0.71 -7.88
N LEU A 173 -5.42 1.52 -7.47
CA LEU A 173 -6.07 2.52 -8.32
C LEU A 173 -5.36 3.87 -8.26
N TRP A 174 -5.07 4.40 -7.06
CA TRP A 174 -4.48 5.76 -6.97
C TRP A 174 -3.00 5.80 -7.40
N THR A 175 -2.30 4.67 -7.40
CA THR A 175 -0.98 4.60 -8.06
C THR A 175 -1.09 4.60 -9.58
N GLY A 176 -2.26 4.21 -10.12
CA GLY A 176 -2.48 3.99 -11.55
C GLY A 176 -2.07 2.60 -12.04
N MET A 177 -1.78 1.65 -11.14
CA MET A 177 -1.55 0.25 -11.53
C MET A 177 -2.78 -0.29 -12.27
N ILE A 178 -3.95 -0.05 -11.67
CA ILE A 178 -5.27 -0.37 -12.19
C ILE A 178 -5.95 0.94 -12.56
N ASP A 179 -6.58 0.97 -13.74
CA ASP A 179 -7.39 2.11 -14.14
C ASP A 179 -8.67 2.14 -13.29
N LYS A 180 -8.88 3.23 -12.55
CA LYS A 180 -10.07 3.40 -11.70
C LYS A 180 -11.38 3.37 -12.49
N ASP A 181 -11.34 3.71 -13.79
CA ASP A 181 -12.51 3.76 -14.67
C ASP A 181 -12.72 2.42 -15.43
N SER A 182 -11.87 1.42 -15.20
CA SER A 182 -12.07 0.06 -15.71
C SER A 182 -13.15 -0.70 -14.91
N ASP A 183 -13.74 -1.74 -15.51
CA ASP A 183 -14.72 -2.60 -14.82
C ASP A 183 -14.20 -3.13 -13.48
N ARG A 184 -12.92 -3.52 -13.41
CA ARG A 184 -12.27 -3.99 -12.18
C ARG A 184 -12.06 -2.87 -11.17
N GLY A 185 -11.68 -1.67 -11.61
CA GLY A 185 -11.53 -0.50 -10.75
C GLY A 185 -12.85 -0.04 -10.14
N ILE A 186 -13.91 0.01 -10.95
CA ILE A 186 -15.27 0.35 -10.50
C ILE A 186 -15.80 -0.71 -9.54
N SER A 187 -15.68 -1.99 -9.89
CA SER A 187 -16.07 -3.11 -9.03
C SER A 187 -15.34 -3.08 -7.69
N HIS A 188 -14.04 -2.76 -7.70
CA HIS A 188 -13.25 -2.65 -6.48
C HIS A 188 -13.71 -1.51 -5.58
N THR A 189 -13.90 -0.31 -6.12
CA THR A 189 -14.35 0.86 -5.33
C THR A 189 -15.75 0.66 -4.74
N GLN A 190 -16.65 0.00 -5.49
CA GLN A 190 -17.96 -0.44 -4.99
C GLN A 190 -17.81 -1.45 -3.85
N GLY A 191 -16.97 -2.48 -4.01
CA GLY A 191 -16.70 -3.48 -2.98
C GLY A 191 -16.15 -2.86 -1.69
N LEU A 192 -15.22 -1.91 -1.78
CA LEU A 192 -14.74 -1.16 -0.61
C LEU A 192 -15.88 -0.37 0.05
N SER A 193 -16.67 0.36 -0.74
CA SER A 193 -17.78 1.17 -0.22
C SER A 193 -18.84 0.34 0.49
N ASP A 194 -19.28 -0.75 -0.14
CA ASP A 194 -20.36 -1.61 0.36
C ASP A 194 -19.95 -2.34 1.66
N ASN A 195 -18.69 -2.75 1.76
CA ASN A 195 -18.26 -3.62 2.87
C ASN A 195 -17.60 -2.85 4.01
N LEU A 196 -16.95 -1.72 3.73
CA LEU A 196 -16.11 -0.99 4.71
C LEU A 196 -16.71 0.34 5.18
N THR A 197 -17.77 0.86 4.56
CA THR A 197 -18.37 2.14 4.98
C THR A 197 -19.05 2.03 6.34
N ARG A 198 -18.68 2.92 7.25
CA ARG A 198 -19.12 2.99 8.65
C ARG A 198 -19.37 4.43 9.03
N ASP A 199 -20.27 4.65 9.99
CA ASP A 199 -20.60 6.01 10.46
C ASP A 199 -21.01 6.96 9.30
N GLY A 200 -21.78 6.45 8.33
CA GLY A 200 -22.23 7.19 7.15
C GLY A 200 -21.24 7.17 5.98
N TYR A 201 -20.01 7.67 6.18
CA TYR A 201 -19.03 7.85 5.11
C TYR A 201 -17.58 7.51 5.48
N GLY A 202 -17.29 7.13 6.73
CA GLY A 202 -15.97 6.68 7.11
C GLY A 202 -15.67 5.28 6.58
N LEU A 203 -14.41 4.95 6.32
CA LEU A 203 -13.99 3.60 5.95
C LEU A 203 -13.21 2.93 7.06
N ALA A 204 -13.57 1.69 7.39
CA ALA A 204 -12.72 0.81 8.19
C ALA A 204 -11.44 0.42 7.43
N ARG A 205 -10.39 0.00 8.14
CA ARG A 205 -9.15 -0.49 7.52
C ARG A 205 -9.40 -1.69 6.61
N TYR A 206 -10.08 -2.70 7.13
CA TYR A 206 -10.44 -3.93 6.41
C TYR A 206 -11.60 -4.66 7.10
N GLU A 207 -12.18 -5.66 6.43
CA GLU A 207 -13.29 -6.45 6.97
C GLU A 207 -12.90 -7.18 8.26
N GLY A 208 -13.70 -6.98 9.32
CA GLY A 208 -13.47 -7.61 10.61
C GLY A 208 -12.30 -7.03 11.41
N ASP A 209 -11.77 -5.86 11.06
CA ASP A 209 -10.75 -5.17 11.84
C ASP A 209 -11.19 -4.96 13.30
N VAL A 210 -10.39 -5.44 14.25
CA VAL A 210 -10.67 -5.35 15.69
C VAL A 210 -9.72 -4.43 16.45
N TYR A 211 -8.81 -3.72 15.78
CA TYR A 211 -7.71 -3.00 16.45
C TYR A 211 -8.20 -2.10 17.58
N PHE A 212 -9.06 -1.12 17.29
CA PHE A 212 -9.59 -0.22 18.33
C PHE A 212 -10.76 -0.78 19.16
N TYR A 213 -11.19 -2.01 18.90
CA TYR A 213 -12.33 -2.62 19.59
C TYR A 213 -11.90 -3.64 20.63
N ALA A 214 -11.15 -4.67 20.21
CA ALA A 214 -10.89 -5.84 21.03
C ALA A 214 -9.45 -6.37 20.87
N SER A 215 -8.56 -5.63 20.20
CA SER A 215 -7.21 -6.11 19.98
C SER A 215 -6.38 -6.12 21.26
N VAL A 216 -5.60 -7.19 21.46
CA VAL A 216 -4.60 -7.30 22.53
C VAL A 216 -3.42 -6.33 22.35
N PHE A 217 -3.28 -5.74 21.16
CA PHE A 217 -2.24 -4.76 20.84
C PHE A 217 -2.73 -3.32 20.94
N ASN A 218 -4.01 -3.09 21.28
CA ASN A 218 -4.51 -1.75 21.47
C ASN A 218 -3.99 -1.16 22.80
N PRO A 219 -3.14 -0.11 22.78
CA PRO A 219 -2.69 0.54 24.02
C PRO A 219 -3.84 1.18 24.81
N GLY A 220 -4.93 1.60 24.14
CA GLY A 220 -6.13 2.16 24.76
C GLY A 220 -7.15 1.10 25.23
N GLY A 221 -6.92 -0.19 24.93
CA GLY A 221 -7.84 -1.28 25.24
C GLY A 221 -9.05 -1.33 24.31
N CYS A 222 -10.18 -0.79 24.76
CA CYS A 222 -11.46 -0.80 24.03
C CYS A 222 -11.89 0.65 23.76
N GLU A 223 -11.40 1.23 22.68
CA GLU A 223 -11.63 2.64 22.31
C GLU A 223 -12.93 2.84 21.54
N THR A 224 -13.49 1.76 21.00
CA THR A 224 -14.69 1.75 20.18
C THR A 224 -15.63 0.66 20.65
N THR A 225 -16.92 0.76 20.33
CA THR A 225 -17.96 -0.17 20.81
C THR A 225 -18.21 -1.35 19.88
N GLU A 226 -17.65 -1.32 18.67
CA GLU A 226 -17.83 -2.33 17.63
C GLU A 226 -16.56 -2.49 16.80
N ASN A 227 -16.45 -3.63 16.09
CA ASN A 227 -15.36 -3.84 15.15
C ASN A 227 -15.53 -2.93 13.91
N MET A 228 -14.46 -2.82 13.14
CA MET A 228 -14.37 -1.99 11.94
C MET A 228 -14.68 -0.50 12.18
N PRO A 229 -14.11 0.16 13.20
CA PRO A 229 -14.32 1.59 13.34
C PRO A 229 -13.71 2.33 12.13
N PRO A 230 -14.28 3.47 11.71
CA PRO A 230 -13.78 4.21 10.56
C PRO A 230 -12.48 4.93 10.87
N TRP A 231 -11.56 4.95 9.90
CA TRP A 231 -10.27 5.65 9.98
C TRP A 231 -10.27 6.83 9.01
N PRO A 232 -10.19 8.08 9.49
CA PRO A 232 -10.21 9.25 8.61
C PRO A 232 -9.10 9.25 7.54
N VAL A 233 -7.89 8.79 7.88
CA VAL A 233 -6.78 8.74 6.92
C VAL A 233 -7.09 7.83 5.73
N ILE A 234 -7.59 6.61 5.97
CA ILE A 234 -7.87 5.67 4.88
C ILE A 234 -9.12 6.08 4.10
N THR A 235 -10.09 6.68 4.79
CA THR A 235 -11.28 7.27 4.16
C THR A 235 -10.86 8.29 3.10
N LEU A 236 -9.93 9.19 3.43
CA LEU A 236 -9.43 10.20 2.50
C LEU A 236 -8.59 9.59 1.36
N PHE A 237 -7.76 8.59 1.65
CA PHE A 237 -6.97 7.92 0.59
C PHE A 237 -7.86 7.21 -0.42
N THR A 238 -8.88 6.48 0.03
CA THR A 238 -9.82 5.81 -0.88
C THR A 238 -10.68 6.81 -1.65
N SER A 239 -11.02 7.96 -1.07
CA SER A 239 -11.82 8.98 -1.76
C SER A 239 -11.21 9.50 -3.08
N TRP A 240 -9.88 9.41 -3.24
CA TRP A 240 -9.19 9.82 -4.47
C TRP A 240 -9.55 8.99 -5.70
N VAL A 241 -10.04 7.77 -5.49
CA VAL A 241 -10.37 6.85 -6.59
C VAL A 241 -11.87 6.70 -6.80
N GLU A 242 -12.68 7.34 -5.96
CA GLU A 242 -14.14 7.35 -6.05
C GLU A 242 -14.65 8.50 -6.94
N ASP A 243 -15.95 8.46 -7.25
CA ASP A 243 -16.62 9.55 -7.95
C ASP A 243 -16.65 10.85 -7.12
N GLU A 244 -16.96 11.96 -7.78
CA GLU A 244 -16.88 13.29 -7.18
C GLU A 244 -17.84 13.48 -6.00
N GLU A 245 -19.06 12.91 -6.07
CA GLU A 245 -20.08 13.05 -5.04
C GLU A 245 -19.67 12.29 -3.78
N THR A 246 -19.33 11.00 -3.94
CA THR A 246 -18.83 10.17 -2.82
C THR A 246 -17.59 10.77 -2.20
N ARG A 247 -16.64 11.26 -3.01
CA ARG A 247 -15.42 11.90 -2.51
C ARG A 247 -15.72 13.13 -1.67
N GLN A 248 -16.63 13.99 -2.13
CA GLN A 248 -17.01 15.20 -1.39
C GLN A 248 -17.66 14.85 -0.06
N ASP A 249 -18.57 13.87 -0.04
CA ASP A 249 -19.21 13.43 1.20
C ASP A 249 -18.21 12.84 2.21
N ARG A 250 -17.26 12.02 1.74
CA ARG A 250 -16.18 11.49 2.58
C ARG A 250 -15.26 12.59 3.12
N LEU A 251 -14.97 13.61 2.33
CA LEU A 251 -14.19 14.77 2.77
C LEU A 251 -14.93 15.55 3.86
N ASP A 252 -16.21 15.85 3.66
CA ASP A 252 -17.04 16.57 4.64
C ASP A 252 -17.20 15.77 5.93
N TRP A 253 -17.37 14.45 5.80
CA TRP A 253 -17.38 13.52 6.94
C TRP A 253 -16.07 13.59 7.72
N ALA A 254 -14.90 13.52 7.05
CA ALA A 254 -13.61 13.58 7.71
C ALA A 254 -13.40 14.94 8.40
N LEU A 255 -13.69 16.04 7.73
CA LEU A 255 -13.54 17.41 8.27
C LEU A 255 -14.40 17.62 9.52
N SER A 256 -15.64 17.14 9.52
CA SER A 256 -16.53 17.28 10.69
C SER A 256 -16.03 16.55 11.95
N ARG A 257 -15.07 15.63 11.82
CA ARG A 257 -14.44 14.90 12.94
C ARG A 257 -13.13 15.54 13.40
N TYR A 258 -12.48 16.35 12.57
CA TYR A 258 -11.29 17.12 12.95
C TYR A 258 -11.60 18.45 13.66
N ILE A 259 -12.80 19.02 13.46
CA ILE A 259 -13.18 20.34 14.02
C ILE A 259 -13.40 20.31 15.55
N TYR A 260 -13.44 19.14 16.19
CA TYR A 260 -13.64 19.01 17.65
C TYR A 260 -12.34 18.87 18.48
N VAL A 261 -11.16 19.01 17.86
CA VAL A 261 -9.85 18.82 18.54
C VAL A 261 -9.03 20.12 18.63
N ILE A 262 -9.67 21.30 18.49
CA ILE A 262 -9.00 22.61 18.68
C ILE A 262 -9.75 23.45 19.71
#